data_AF-A0A4Q3YLI3-F1
#
_entry.id   AF-A0A4Q3YLI3-F1
#
_cell.length_a   1.000
_cell.length_b   1.000
_cell.length_c   1.000
_cell.angle_alpha   90.00
_cell.angle_beta   90.00
_cell.angle_gamma   90.00
#
_symmetry.space_group_name_H-M   'P 1'
#
loop_
_entity.id
_entity.type
_entity.pdbx_description
1 polymer ?
#
loop_
_entity_poly.entity_id
_entity_poly.type
_entity_poly.pdbx_seq_one_letter_code
_entity_poly.pdbx_strand_id
1 'polypeptide(L)' 'MPTRIQNPLLRDRLMSAADAAALIAPGDTVAMSGFTGAGYPKAVPQALAARME' A
#
# COMPACT_ATOMS: atom_id res chain seq x y z
N MET A 1 20.76 -6.33 10.37
CA MET A 1 19.95 -6.29 9.13
C MET A 1 19.87 -4.84 8.69
N PRO A 2 20.27 -4.48 7.47
CA PRO A 2 20.10 -3.11 6.99
C PRO A 2 18.61 -2.77 6.91
N THR A 3 18.26 -1.51 7.17
CA THR A 3 16.91 -1.01 6.95
C THR A 3 16.49 -1.23 5.49
N ARG A 4 15.22 -1.63 5.28
CA ARG A 4 14.68 -1.93 3.94
C ARG A 4 14.62 -0.68 3.05
N ILE A 5 14.45 0.50 3.65
CA ILE A 5 14.41 1.78 2.95
C ILE A 5 15.78 2.44 3.10
N GLN A 6 16.61 2.35 2.06
CA GLN A 6 17.99 2.82 2.10
C GLN A 6 18.10 4.34 1.87
N ASN A 7 17.25 4.90 1.00
CA ASN A 7 17.20 6.34 0.76
C ASN A 7 16.51 7.05 1.94
N PRO A 8 17.19 7.99 2.64
CA PRO A 8 16.61 8.69 3.80
C PRO A 8 15.37 9.53 3.45
N LEU A 9 15.32 10.17 2.27
CA LEU A 9 14.19 11.02 1.87
C LEU A 9 12.90 10.21 1.63
N LEU A 10 13.01 8.92 1.34
CA LEU A 10 11.84 8.05 1.20
C LEU A 10 11.28 7.61 2.56
N ARG A 11 12.03 7.76 3.66
CA ARG A 11 11.51 7.45 5.00
C ARG A 11 10.44 8.44 5.43
N ASP A 12 10.50 9.68 4.95
CA ASP A 12 9.50 10.72 5.22
C ASP A 12 8.14 10.42 4.57
N ARG A 13 8.07 9.43 3.67
CA ARG A 13 6.83 8.97 3.03
C ARG A 13 6.22 7.74 3.70
N LEU A 14 6.80 7.26 4.80
CA LEU A 14 6.22 6.19 5.59
C LEU A 14 4.89 6.67 6.19
N MET A 15 3.84 5.88 6.03
CA MET A 15 2.51 6.16 6.55
C MET A 15 1.78 4.86 6.87
N SER A 16 0.62 4.97 7.53
CA SER A 16 -0.20 3.81 7.83
C SER A 16 -0.84 3.24 6.55
N ALA A 17 -1.29 1.98 6.61
CA ALA A 17 -2.04 1.38 5.50
C ALA A 17 -3.37 2.09 5.24
N ALA A 18 -4.00 2.66 6.29
CA ALA A 18 -5.24 3.43 6.18
C ALA A 18 -5.00 4.75 5.44
N ASP A 19 -3.95 5.49 5.80
CA ASP A 19 -3.57 6.74 5.12
C ASP A 19 -3.23 6.48 3.65
N ALA A 20 -2.48 5.40 3.38
CA ALA A 20 -2.15 5.01 2.01
C ALA A 20 -3.39 4.63 1.21
N ALA A 21 -4.33 3.87 1.80
CA ALA A 21 -5.58 3.53 1.15
C ALA A 21 -6.42 4.78 0.85
N ALA A 22 -6.36 5.83 1.68
CA ALA A 22 -7.13 7.07 1.49
C ALA A 22 -6.75 7.82 0.20
N LEU A 23 -5.58 7.51 -0.36
CA LEU A 23 -5.13 8.05 -1.65
C LEU A 23 -5.82 7.41 -2.86
N ILE A 24 -6.52 6.28 -2.69
CA ILE A 24 -7.27 5.59 -3.75
C ILE A 24 -8.71 6.10 -3.74
N ALA A 25 -9.15 6.75 -4.83
CA ALA A 25 -10.45 7.37 -4.94
C ALA A 25 -11.49 6.49 -5.69
N PRO A 26 -12.80 6.73 -5.50
CA PRO A 26 -13.83 6.08 -6.31
C PRO A 26 -13.62 6.35 -7.81
N GLY A 27 -13.64 5.29 -8.61
CA GLY A 27 -13.41 5.36 -10.06
C GLY A 27 -11.97 5.14 -10.50
N ASP A 28 -11.01 5.07 -9.57
CA ASP A 28 -9.61 4.78 -9.91
C ASP A 28 -9.44 3.34 -10.44
N THR A 29 -8.64 3.19 -11.49
CA THR A 29 -8.10 1.89 -11.89
C THR A 29 -6.77 1.67 -11.18
N VAL A 30 -6.72 0.68 -10.29
CA VAL A 30 -5.52 0.39 -9.49
C VAL A 30 -4.84 -0.88 -9.99
N ALA A 31 -3.59 -0.75 -10.43
CA ALA A 31 -2.73 -1.88 -10.72
C ALA A 31 -1.93 -2.27 -9.47
N MET A 32 -1.87 -3.56 -9.17
CA MET A 32 -1.13 -4.09 -8.02
C MET A 32 -0.17 -5.18 -8.46
N SER A 33 0.94 -5.35 -7.73
CA SER A 33 1.82 -6.50 -7.93
C SER A 33 1.11 -7.79 -7.51
N GLY A 34 1.62 -8.93 -7.97
CA GLY A 34 1.19 -10.25 -7.52
C GLY A 34 0.98 -11.22 -8.67
N PHE A 35 1.44 -12.45 -8.48
CA PHE A 35 1.23 -13.53 -9.46
C PHE A 35 1.15 -14.88 -8.74
N THR A 36 0.17 -15.71 -9.11
CA THR A 36 -0.04 -17.06 -8.54
C THR A 36 0.04 -17.11 -7.00
N GLY A 37 -0.55 -16.12 -6.31
CA GLY A 37 -0.56 -16.03 -4.85
C GLY A 37 0.73 -15.52 -4.20
N ALA A 38 1.72 -15.10 -4.98
CA ALA A 38 2.99 -14.55 -4.48
C ALA A 38 3.11 -13.05 -4.79
N GLY A 39 3.72 -12.27 -3.88
CA GLY A 39 4.12 -10.88 -4.14
C GLY A 39 3.01 -9.82 -4.20
N TYR A 40 1.76 -10.15 -3.87
CA TYR A 40 0.66 -9.19 -3.82
C TYR A 40 0.68 -8.33 -2.54
N PRO A 41 0.28 -7.05 -2.62
CA PRO A 41 0.15 -6.18 -1.44
C PRO A 41 -0.98 -6.67 -0.54
N LYS A 42 -0.79 -6.59 0.78
CA LYS A 42 -1.72 -7.17 1.76
C LYS A 42 -2.44 -6.09 2.57
N ALA A 43 -1.68 -5.28 3.31
CA ALA A 43 -2.23 -4.34 4.28
C ALA A 43 -3.08 -3.22 3.64
N VAL A 44 -2.61 -2.62 2.53
CA VAL A 44 -3.34 -1.52 1.87
C VAL A 44 -4.67 -2.00 1.24
N PRO A 45 -4.72 -3.11 0.49
CA PRO A 45 -6.01 -3.64 0.01
C PRO A 45 -7.00 -3.98 1.13
N GLN A 46 -6.52 -4.52 2.26
CA GLN A 46 -7.38 -4.79 3.42
C GLN A 46 -7.94 -3.50 4.04
N ALA A 47 -7.11 -2.47 4.19
CA ALA A 47 -7.55 -1.17 4.69
C ALA A 47 -8.51 -0.46 3.72
N LEU A 48 -8.32 -0.62 2.41
CA LEU A 48 -9.23 -0.11 1.40
C LEU A 48 -10.60 -0.78 1.50
N ALA A 49 -10.63 -2.12 1.65
CA ALA A 49 -11.88 -2.87 1.81
C ALA A 49 -12.66 -2.39 3.05
N ALA A 50 -11.98 -2.23 4.19
CA ALA A 50 -12.60 -1.75 5.43
C ALA A 50 -13.19 -0.31 5.33
N ARG A 51 -12.72 0.52 4.39
CA ARG A 51 -13.28 1.86 4.15
C ARG A 51 -14.52 1.83 3.25
N MET A 52 -14.68 0.76 2.47
CA MET A 52 -15.79 0.58 1.53
C MET A 52 -17.00 -0.12 2.17
N GLU A 53 -16.82 -0.74 3.34
CA GLU A 53 -17.89 -1.27 4.20
C GLU A 53 -18.70 -0.13 4.84
#